data_AF-A0A8X8CFM9-F1
#
_entry.id   AF-A0A8X8CFM9-F1
#
_cell.length_a   1.000
_cell.length_b   1.000
_cell.length_c   1.000
_cell.angle_alpha   90.00
_cell.angle_beta   90.00
_cell.angle_gamma   90.00
#
_symmetry.space_group_name_H-M   'P 1'
#
loop_
_entity.id
_entity.type
_entity.pdbx_description
1 polymer ?
#
loop_
_entity_poly.entity_id
_entity_poly.type
_entity_poly.pdbx_seq_one_letter_code
_entity_poly.pdbx_strand_id
1 'polypeptide(L)'
;MCNYKYIRYVAELSHLPGSCTHSYSYCYSQAAKLEVCILVPSPKFIIICCLFHLLLLLLFSSMDTKVLSSGIKYTNLPASYVRPESERPRLWEVSTCKNVPVIDLGCQERDQIVQQVGDACKNYGFFQVINHGVSLEAVEKMLGVAHDFFSLPVEEKLKLYSDDPSKTMRLSTSFNVNKEKVHNWRDYLRLHCYPLDKYAPEWPSKPPPFK
;
A
#
# COMPACT_ATOMS: atom_id res chain seq x y z
N MET A 1 -17.77 22.89 -7.52
CA MET A 1 -17.30 21.75 -8.36
C MET A 1 -16.59 20.76 -7.45
N CYS A 2 -16.85 19.46 -7.65
CA CYS A 2 -16.74 18.35 -6.69
C CYS A 2 -15.47 18.31 -5.80
N ASN A 3 -15.65 18.58 -4.50
CA ASN A 3 -14.66 18.22 -3.47
C ASN A 3 -15.02 16.85 -2.90
N TYR A 4 -14.48 15.78 -3.49
CA TYR A 4 -14.50 14.47 -2.86
C TYR A 4 -13.65 14.53 -1.59
N LYS A 5 -14.29 14.67 -0.43
CA LYS A 5 -13.65 14.46 0.88
C LYS A 5 -13.33 12.99 1.00
N TYR A 6 -12.06 12.63 0.81
CA TYR A 6 -11.53 11.32 1.18
C TYR A 6 -11.70 11.16 2.70
N ILE A 7 -12.67 10.35 3.14
CA ILE A 7 -12.69 9.86 4.52
C ILE A 7 -11.61 8.79 4.60
N ARG A 8 -10.47 9.15 5.18
CA ARG A 8 -9.40 8.21 5.50
C ARG A 8 -9.84 7.46 6.75
N TYR A 9 -10.38 6.25 6.60
CA TYR A 9 -10.53 5.34 7.74
C TYR A 9 -9.13 5.01 8.26
N VAL A 10 -8.77 5.56 9.42
CA VAL A 10 -7.66 5.05 10.24
C VAL A 10 -8.33 4.15 11.27
N ALA A 11 -8.40 2.85 10.98
CA ALA A 11 -8.82 1.87 11.97
C ALA A 11 -7.66 1.65 12.95
N GLU A 12 -7.69 2.28 14.11
CA GLU A 12 -6.84 1.90 15.24
C GLU A 12 -7.42 0.63 15.87
N LEU A 13 -6.82 -0.53 15.54
CA LEU A 13 -7.06 -1.79 16.25
C LEU A 13 -6.35 -1.72 17.62
N SER A 14 -7.00 -1.11 18.61
CA SER A 14 -6.41 -0.94 19.94
C SER A 14 -6.73 -2.06 20.93
N HIS A 15 -7.40 -3.15 20.55
CA HIS A 15 -7.73 -4.26 21.47
C HIS A 15 -7.45 -5.65 20.87
N LEU A 16 -6.17 -6.06 20.93
CA LEU A 16 -5.80 -7.48 21.03
C LEU A 16 -4.98 -7.67 22.33
N PRO A 17 -5.41 -8.52 23.27
CA PRO A 17 -4.70 -8.70 24.53
C PRO A 17 -3.42 -9.51 24.29
N GLY A 18 -2.27 -8.90 24.58
CA GLY A 18 -0.98 -9.59 24.62
C GLY A 18 -0.04 -9.27 23.46
N SER A 19 0.41 -8.02 23.34
CA SER A 19 1.81 -7.74 22.97
C SER A 19 2.14 -6.28 23.30
N CYS A 20 3.23 -6.08 24.03
CA CYS A 20 3.74 -4.76 24.36
C CYS A 20 4.04 -3.99 23.08
N THR A 21 3.46 -2.80 22.96
CA THR A 21 3.69 -1.84 21.89
C THR A 21 5.10 -1.28 21.99
N HIS A 22 5.98 -1.68 21.06
CA HIS A 22 7.15 -0.95 20.57
C HIS A 22 7.63 -1.65 19.30
N SER A 23 7.00 -1.35 18.15
CA SER A 23 7.29 -2.05 16.89
C SER A 23 8.20 -1.22 15.99
N TYR A 24 9.47 -1.11 16.38
CA TYR A 24 10.56 -0.88 15.41
C TYR A 24 10.92 -2.24 14.82
N SER A 25 10.51 -2.51 13.58
CA SER A 25 10.81 -3.79 12.92
C SER A 25 12.18 -3.71 12.25
N TYR A 26 13.22 -4.15 12.98
CA TYR A 26 14.48 -4.62 12.43
C TYR A 26 14.33 -6.12 12.10
N CYS A 27 14.66 -6.52 10.88
CA CYS A 27 14.60 -7.93 10.47
C CYS A 27 16.03 -8.43 10.15
N TYR A 28 16.57 -9.31 11.01
CA TYR A 28 17.85 -10.00 10.82
C TYR A 28 17.64 -11.48 10.45
N SER A 29 18.61 -11.97 9.65
CA SER A 29 18.85 -13.28 8.99
C SER A 29 18.44 -14.57 9.73
N GLN A 30 18.14 -15.71 9.07
CA GLN A 30 19.04 -16.74 8.47
C GLN A 30 18.13 -17.89 7.96
N ALA A 31 18.46 -18.88 7.11
CA ALA A 31 19.59 -19.31 6.28
C ALA A 31 19.05 -20.42 5.35
N ALA A 32 19.65 -20.65 4.17
CA ALA A 32 19.60 -21.96 3.50
C ALA A 32 20.78 -22.12 2.54
N LYS A 33 21.54 -23.20 2.77
CA LYS A 33 22.62 -23.75 1.92
C LYS A 33 22.08 -24.11 0.52
N LEU A 34 22.88 -23.86 -0.51
CA LEU A 34 22.72 -24.51 -1.81
C LEU A 34 24.01 -25.28 -2.14
N GLU A 35 23.87 -26.57 -2.46
CA GLU A 35 24.90 -27.42 -3.04
C GLU A 35 25.18 -27.00 -4.49
N VAL A 36 26.46 -26.97 -4.86
CA VAL A 36 26.95 -26.64 -6.20
C VAL A 36 27.29 -27.93 -6.92
N CYS A 37 26.56 -28.25 -8.00
CA CYS A 37 26.97 -29.26 -8.99
C CYS A 37 27.86 -28.60 -10.04
N ILE A 38 29.13 -29.02 -10.10
CA ILE A 38 30.09 -28.60 -11.12
C ILE A 38 29.89 -29.48 -12.36
N LEU A 39 29.52 -28.89 -13.50
CA LEU A 39 29.62 -29.53 -14.82
C LEU A 39 30.74 -28.87 -15.62
N VAL A 40 31.69 -29.68 -16.06
CA VAL A 40 32.88 -29.29 -16.84
C VAL A 40 32.47 -28.95 -18.29
N PRO A 41 32.82 -27.78 -18.84
CA PRO A 41 32.29 -27.37 -20.14
C PRO A 41 33.16 -27.80 -21.34
N SER A 42 32.51 -28.20 -22.43
CA SER A 42 33.10 -28.27 -23.77
C SER A 42 32.96 -26.93 -24.50
N PRO A 43 33.91 -26.54 -25.39
CA PRO A 43 33.99 -25.19 -25.95
C PRO A 43 32.78 -24.79 -26.83
N LYS A 44 32.02 -25.76 -27.35
CA LYS A 44 30.81 -25.48 -28.15
C LYS A 44 29.56 -25.19 -27.31
N PHE A 45 29.50 -25.70 -26.07
CA PHE A 45 28.38 -25.44 -25.15
C PHE A 45 28.50 -24.10 -24.43
N ILE A 46 29.74 -23.59 -24.25
CA ILE A 46 29.99 -22.29 -23.60
C ILE A 46 29.32 -21.15 -24.36
N ILE A 47 29.37 -21.15 -25.70
CA ILE A 47 28.83 -20.07 -26.52
C ILE A 47 27.29 -20.05 -26.46
N ILE A 48 26.63 -21.22 -26.47
CA ILE A 48 25.17 -21.32 -26.38
C ILE A 48 24.69 -20.93 -24.98
N CYS A 49 25.38 -21.37 -23.92
CA CYS A 49 25.08 -20.95 -22.55
C CYS A 49 25.29 -19.45 -22.36
N CYS A 50 26.37 -18.86 -22.91
CA CYS A 50 26.60 -17.41 -22.81
C CYS A 50 25.53 -16.61 -23.53
N LEU A 51 25.06 -17.03 -24.72
CA LEU A 51 23.96 -16.37 -25.42
C LEU A 51 22.62 -16.52 -24.68
N PHE A 52 22.34 -17.69 -24.10
CA PHE A 52 21.15 -17.87 -23.26
C PHE A 52 21.24 -17.06 -21.97
N HIS A 53 22.42 -16.96 -21.35
CA HIS A 53 22.63 -16.14 -20.15
C HIS A 53 22.58 -14.65 -20.47
N LEU A 54 23.09 -14.22 -21.64
CA LEU A 54 23.00 -12.83 -22.09
C LEU A 54 21.56 -12.49 -22.44
N LEU A 55 20.81 -13.39 -23.09
CA LEU A 55 19.39 -13.21 -23.39
C LEU A 55 18.56 -13.23 -22.10
N LEU A 56 18.90 -14.10 -21.12
CA LEU A 56 18.27 -14.11 -19.80
C LEU A 56 18.62 -12.84 -19.03
N LEU A 57 19.86 -12.35 -19.08
CA LEU A 57 20.28 -11.07 -18.48
C LEU A 57 19.64 -9.87 -19.17
N LEU A 58 19.43 -9.90 -20.48
CA LEU A 58 18.71 -8.85 -21.23
C LEU A 58 17.19 -8.91 -20.98
N LEU A 59 16.62 -10.10 -20.77
CA LEU A 59 15.23 -10.28 -20.32
C LEU A 59 15.06 -9.88 -18.84
N PHE A 60 16.06 -10.13 -17.98
CA PHE A 60 16.09 -9.68 -16.58
C PHE A 60 16.42 -8.18 -16.46
N SER A 61 17.13 -7.60 -17.43
CA SER A 61 17.47 -6.17 -17.48
C SER A 61 16.27 -5.26 -17.80
N SER A 62 15.07 -5.83 -17.97
CA SER A 62 13.83 -5.07 -18.18
C SER A 62 12.68 -5.54 -17.28
N MET A 63 12.98 -5.95 -16.03
CA MET A 63 11.99 -5.97 -14.97
C MET A 63 12.37 -4.93 -13.90
N ASP A 64 12.31 -3.65 -14.26
CA ASP A 64 12.03 -2.62 -13.27
C ASP A 64 10.76 -3.07 -12.55
N THR A 65 10.93 -3.58 -11.33
CA THR A 65 9.85 -4.23 -10.62
C THR A 65 8.91 -3.13 -10.16
N LYS A 66 7.84 -2.92 -10.93
CA LYS A 66 6.98 -1.74 -10.83
C LYS A 66 6.21 -1.63 -9.52
N VAL A 67 6.15 -2.70 -8.74
CA VAL A 67 5.48 -2.78 -7.44
C VAL A 67 6.48 -3.16 -6.37
N LEU A 68 6.36 -2.55 -5.18
CA LEU A 68 7.25 -2.84 -4.04
C LEU A 68 7.00 -4.22 -3.45
N SER A 69 5.76 -4.70 -3.53
CA SER A 69 5.33 -6.04 -3.13
C SER A 69 5.70 -7.13 -4.15
N SER A 70 6.85 -6.97 -4.81
CA SER A 70 7.39 -7.90 -5.81
C SER A 70 8.07 -9.14 -5.21
N GLY A 71 8.18 -9.22 -3.88
CA GLY A 71 8.93 -10.27 -3.19
C GLY A 71 10.45 -10.06 -3.17
N ILE A 72 10.94 -8.99 -3.80
CA ILE A 72 12.35 -8.60 -3.74
C ILE A 72 12.68 -8.10 -2.33
N LYS A 73 13.73 -8.69 -1.74
CA LYS A 73 14.28 -8.22 -0.46
C LYS A 73 15.27 -7.09 -0.73
N TYR A 74 14.94 -5.90 -0.25
CA TYR A 74 15.84 -4.76 -0.27
C TYR A 74 16.74 -4.81 0.98
N THR A 75 18.05 -4.75 0.79
CA THR A 75 19.02 -4.65 1.90
C THR A 75 19.16 -3.22 2.42
N ASN A 76 18.90 -2.23 1.56
CA ASN A 76 18.90 -0.79 1.88
C ASN A 76 17.75 -0.10 1.16
N LEU A 77 17.27 1.03 1.70
CA LEU A 77 16.27 1.86 1.04
C LEU A 77 16.89 2.51 -0.22
N PRO A 78 16.33 2.31 -1.43
CA PRO A 78 16.85 2.94 -2.64
C PRO A 78 16.76 4.46 -2.55
N ALA A 79 17.73 5.16 -3.15
CA ALA A 79 17.85 6.61 -3.08
C ALA A 79 16.60 7.34 -3.57
N SER A 80 15.87 6.79 -4.54
CA SER A 80 14.61 7.33 -5.06
C SER A 80 13.47 7.34 -4.03
N TYR A 81 13.60 6.67 -2.88
CA TYR A 81 12.62 6.69 -1.78
C TYR A 81 13.11 7.47 -0.56
N VAL A 82 14.35 7.95 -0.59
CA VAL A 82 14.94 8.74 0.50
C VAL A 82 14.51 10.20 0.34
N ARG A 83 13.68 10.70 1.25
CA ARG A 83 13.32 12.13 1.29
C ARG A 83 14.55 13.00 1.59
N PRO A 84 14.67 14.19 0.98
CA PRO A 84 15.65 15.21 1.38
C PRO A 84 15.51 15.54 2.86
N GLU A 85 16.62 15.87 3.53
CA GLU A 85 16.62 16.18 4.96
C GLU A 85 15.65 17.30 5.33
N SER A 86 15.53 18.32 4.48
CA SER A 86 14.59 19.44 4.64
C SER A 86 13.11 19.03 4.62
N GLU A 87 12.78 17.87 4.04
CA GLU A 87 11.40 17.34 3.96
C GLU A 87 11.11 16.25 5.00
N ARG A 88 12.11 15.82 5.78
CA ARG A 88 11.91 14.80 6.81
C ARG A 88 11.25 15.42 8.04
N PRO A 89 10.34 14.70 8.72
CA PRO A 89 9.76 15.19 9.97
C PRO A 89 10.85 15.46 11.00
N ARG A 90 10.81 16.65 11.60
CA ARG A 90 11.66 16.99 12.75
C ARG A 90 11.00 16.44 14.00
N LEU A 91 11.41 15.24 14.42
CA LEU A 91 10.76 14.52 15.53
C LEU A 91 10.71 15.33 16.84
N TRP A 92 11.65 16.26 17.05
CA TRP A 92 11.68 17.15 18.20
C TRP A 92 10.64 18.28 18.14
N GLU A 93 10.10 18.61 16.95
CA GLU A 93 8.97 19.55 16.77
C GLU A 93 7.62 18.84 16.93
N VAL A 94 7.59 17.50 16.96
CA VAL A 94 6.36 16.72 17.06
C VAL A 94 5.83 16.76 18.50
N SER A 95 4.76 17.51 18.72
CA SER A 95 4.01 17.47 19.97
C SER A 95 3.03 16.29 20.00
N THR A 96 2.80 15.72 21.18
CA THR A 96 1.73 14.72 21.35
C THR A 96 0.36 15.38 21.22
N CYS A 97 -0.40 15.02 20.19
CA CYS A 97 -1.81 15.42 20.06
C CYS A 97 -2.65 14.49 20.95
N LYS A 98 -2.87 14.88 22.20
CA LYS A 98 -3.59 14.03 23.18
C LYS A 98 -5.10 14.00 22.96
N ASN A 99 -5.65 14.95 22.21
CA ASN A 99 -7.09 15.22 22.16
C ASN A 99 -7.60 15.29 20.71
N VAL A 100 -7.26 14.30 19.87
CA VAL A 100 -7.91 14.17 18.55
C VAL A 100 -9.41 14.00 18.80
N PRO A 101 -10.29 14.81 18.19
CA PRO A 101 -11.73 14.69 18.42
C PRO A 101 -12.24 13.32 18.02
N VAL A 102 -13.02 12.70 18.90
CA VAL A 102 -13.76 11.46 18.65
C VAL A 102 -15.24 11.80 18.66
N ILE A 103 -15.93 11.56 17.54
CA ILE A 103 -17.33 11.91 17.35
C ILE A 103 -18.17 10.63 17.36
N ASP A 104 -19.12 10.55 18.28
CA ASP A 104 -20.08 9.45 18.37
C ASP A 104 -21.28 9.71 17.44
N LEU A 105 -21.38 8.94 16.35
CA LEU A 105 -22.47 9.04 15.39
C LEU A 105 -23.73 8.25 15.81
N GLY A 106 -23.66 7.48 16.90
CA GLY A 106 -24.79 6.77 17.49
C GLY A 106 -25.64 7.64 18.42
N CYS A 107 -25.18 8.86 18.75
CA CYS A 107 -25.95 9.82 19.53
C CYS A 107 -27.19 10.30 18.76
N GLN A 108 -28.30 10.52 19.46
CA GLN A 108 -29.58 10.88 18.82
C GLN A 108 -29.71 12.38 18.48
N GLU A 109 -28.83 13.24 19.01
CA GLU A 109 -28.89 14.68 18.77
C GLU A 109 -28.06 15.09 17.55
N ARG A 110 -28.70 15.07 16.38
CA ARG A 110 -28.08 15.42 15.09
C ARG A 110 -27.39 16.79 15.11
N ASP A 111 -27.99 17.79 15.72
CA ASP A 111 -27.43 19.16 15.73
C ASP A 111 -26.11 19.23 16.51
N GLN A 112 -26.00 18.49 17.62
CA GLN A 112 -24.76 18.38 18.37
C GLN A 112 -23.66 17.68 17.55
N ILE A 113 -23.99 16.61 16.83
CA ILE A 113 -23.04 15.90 15.95
C ILE A 113 -22.53 16.86 14.87
N VAL A 114 -23.42 17.61 14.21
CA VAL A 114 -23.05 18.58 13.16
C VAL A 114 -22.12 19.65 13.73
N GLN A 115 -22.41 20.17 14.92
CA GLN A 115 -21.55 21.14 15.59
C GLN A 115 -20.17 20.55 15.89
N GLN A 116 -20.10 19.36 16.49
CA GLN A 116 -18.83 18.68 16.79
C GLN A 116 -17.99 18.43 15.53
N VAL A 117 -18.61 18.02 14.43
CA VAL A 117 -17.93 17.84 13.13
C VAL A 117 -17.39 19.18 12.63
N GLY A 118 -18.18 20.25 12.74
CA GLY A 118 -17.77 21.61 12.37
C GLY A 118 -16.56 22.09 13.17
N ASP A 119 -16.61 21.93 14.49
CA ASP A 119 -15.54 22.32 15.40
C ASP A 119 -14.26 21.50 15.18
N ALA A 120 -14.40 20.19 14.97
CA ALA A 120 -13.26 19.34 14.66
C ALA A 120 -12.60 19.72 13.32
N CYS A 121 -13.39 19.98 12.28
CA CYS A 121 -12.87 20.45 11.00
C CYS A 121 -12.16 21.81 11.13
N LYS A 122 -12.71 22.74 11.92
CA LYS A 122 -12.16 24.09 12.09
C LYS A 122 -10.86 24.10 12.89
N ASN A 123 -10.81 23.34 13.98
CA ASN A 123 -9.72 23.41 14.96
C ASN A 123 -8.61 22.36 14.70
N TYR A 124 -8.96 21.22 14.11
CA TYR A 124 -8.02 20.11 13.89
C TYR A 124 -7.86 19.75 12.40
N GLY A 125 -8.90 19.91 11.59
CA GLY A 125 -8.92 19.49 10.19
C GLY A 125 -9.14 17.98 9.99
N PHE A 126 -9.23 17.21 11.07
CA PHE A 126 -9.53 15.77 11.10
C PHE A 126 -10.17 15.37 12.43
N PHE A 127 -10.80 14.20 12.46
CA PHE A 127 -11.44 13.60 13.62
C PHE A 127 -11.60 12.09 13.42
N GLN A 128 -11.83 11.36 14.51
CA GLN A 128 -12.24 9.97 14.50
C GLN A 128 -13.76 9.88 14.65
N VAL A 129 -14.36 8.81 14.16
CA VAL A 129 -15.80 8.52 14.34
C VAL A 129 -15.98 7.15 14.99
N ILE A 130 -16.92 7.05 15.91
CA ILE A 130 -17.38 5.79 16.52
C ILE A 130 -18.88 5.63 16.30
N ASN A 131 -19.39 4.40 16.46
CA ASN A 131 -20.80 4.07 16.26
C ASN A 131 -21.36 4.55 14.90
N HIS A 132 -20.53 4.51 13.86
CA HIS A 132 -20.86 4.99 12.51
C HIS A 132 -21.80 4.08 11.70
N GLY A 133 -22.31 3.00 12.30
CA GLY A 133 -23.29 2.09 11.70
C GLY A 133 -22.74 1.09 10.66
N VAL A 134 -21.44 1.09 10.38
CA VAL A 134 -20.79 0.05 9.56
C VAL A 134 -20.42 -1.10 10.48
N SER A 135 -20.84 -2.33 10.16
CA SER A 135 -20.57 -3.49 11.00
C SER A 135 -19.08 -3.82 11.06
N LEU A 136 -18.61 -4.29 12.21
CA LEU A 136 -17.23 -4.75 12.38
C LEU A 136 -16.88 -5.86 11.39
N GLU A 137 -17.81 -6.80 11.19
CA GLU A 137 -17.67 -7.88 10.20
C GLU A 137 -17.42 -7.36 8.77
N ALA A 138 -18.08 -6.27 8.35
CA ALA A 138 -17.85 -5.69 7.03
C ALA A 138 -16.44 -5.08 6.91
N VAL A 139 -15.97 -4.41 7.97
CA VAL A 139 -14.60 -3.85 8.02
C VAL A 139 -13.56 -4.96 7.99
N GLU A 140 -13.73 -6.01 8.79
CA GLU A 140 -12.82 -7.16 8.84
C GLU A 140 -12.76 -7.89 7.49
N LYS A 141 -13.92 -8.12 6.85
CA LYS A 141 -13.97 -8.70 5.50
C LYS A 141 -13.24 -7.83 4.47
N MET A 142 -13.48 -6.52 4.47
CA MET A 142 -12.79 -5.60 3.57
C MET A 142 -11.27 -5.64 3.77
N LEU A 143 -10.80 -5.63 5.02
CA LEU A 143 -9.37 -5.71 5.34
C LEU A 143 -8.77 -7.05 4.90
N GLY A 144 -9.47 -8.17 5.13
CA GLY A 144 -9.05 -9.50 4.67
C GLY A 144 -8.93 -9.58 3.15
N VAL A 145 -9.92 -9.08 2.42
CA VAL A 145 -9.91 -9.03 0.94
C VAL A 145 -8.77 -8.16 0.41
N ALA A 146 -8.50 -7.02 1.05
CA ALA A 146 -7.38 -6.17 0.70
C ALA A 146 -6.03 -6.89 0.93
N HIS A 147 -5.87 -7.56 2.07
CA HIS A 147 -4.70 -8.37 2.37
C HIS A 147 -4.50 -9.48 1.33
N ASP A 148 -5.55 -10.21 0.99
CA ASP A 148 -5.52 -11.29 0.00
C ASP A 148 -5.15 -10.78 -1.39
N PHE A 149 -5.69 -9.62 -1.79
CA PHE A 149 -5.32 -8.95 -3.04
C PHE A 149 -3.82 -8.63 -3.11
N PHE A 150 -3.25 -8.00 -2.08
CA PHE A 150 -1.83 -7.66 -2.08
C PHE A 150 -0.91 -8.87 -1.92
N SER A 151 -1.44 -9.98 -1.40
CA SER A 151 -0.77 -11.28 -1.31
C SER A 151 -0.82 -12.10 -2.60
N LEU A 152 -1.58 -11.67 -3.62
CA LEU A 152 -1.59 -12.32 -4.93
C LEU A 152 -0.18 -12.35 -5.56
N PRO A 153 0.11 -13.32 -6.45
CA PRO A 153 1.32 -13.33 -7.24
C PRO A 153 1.53 -12.00 -7.97
N VAL A 154 2.79 -11.60 -8.10
CA VAL A 154 3.18 -10.32 -8.70
C VAL A 154 2.64 -10.21 -10.12
N GLU A 155 2.64 -11.31 -10.87
CA GLU A 155 2.16 -11.41 -12.24
C GLU A 155 0.66 -11.10 -12.34
N GLU A 156 -0.13 -11.50 -11.34
CA GLU A 156 -1.56 -11.18 -11.29
C GLU A 156 -1.79 -9.71 -10.95
N LYS A 157 -1.03 -9.18 -9.99
CA LYS A 157 -1.09 -7.76 -9.60
C LYS A 157 -0.68 -6.84 -10.75
N LEU A 158 0.38 -7.18 -11.48
CA LEU A 158 0.92 -6.37 -12.57
C LEU A 158 -0.04 -6.22 -13.76
N LYS A 159 -1.00 -7.14 -13.94
CA LYS A 159 -2.08 -6.98 -14.95
C LYS A 159 -2.94 -5.74 -14.70
N LEU A 160 -3.00 -5.27 -13.46
CA LEU A 160 -3.78 -4.13 -13.03
C LEU A 160 -2.93 -2.86 -12.89
N TYR A 161 -1.62 -2.94 -13.14
CA TYR A 161 -0.70 -1.82 -12.98
C TYR A 161 -0.92 -0.74 -14.04
N SER A 162 -0.93 0.52 -13.64
CA SER A 162 -0.89 1.64 -14.57
C SER A 162 -0.37 2.93 -13.93
N ASP A 163 0.43 3.68 -14.67
CA ASP A 163 0.87 5.04 -14.28
C ASP A 163 -0.09 6.13 -14.77
N ASP A 164 -1.13 5.78 -15.52
CA ASP A 164 -2.09 6.74 -16.07
C ASP A 164 -3.04 7.25 -14.96
N PRO A 165 -2.96 8.55 -14.60
CA PRO A 165 -3.80 9.12 -13.56
C PRO A 165 -5.30 9.15 -13.90
N SER A 166 -5.65 9.05 -15.19
CA SER A 166 -7.04 9.09 -15.67
C SER A 166 -7.78 7.77 -15.46
N LYS A 167 -7.07 6.64 -15.33
CA LYS A 167 -7.69 5.35 -15.07
C LYS A 167 -8.48 5.33 -13.75
N THR A 168 -9.68 4.78 -13.87
CA THR A 168 -10.73 4.63 -12.86
C THR A 168 -10.43 3.49 -11.89
N MET A 169 -9.82 2.42 -12.39
CA MET A 169 -9.21 1.33 -11.61
C MET A 169 -7.73 1.20 -11.99
N ARG A 170 -6.83 1.22 -10.99
CA ARG A 170 -5.41 0.93 -11.20
C ARG A 170 -4.65 0.55 -9.93
N LEU A 171 -3.68 -0.34 -10.09
CA LEU A 171 -2.60 -0.57 -9.13
C LEU A 171 -1.41 0.36 -9.47
N SER A 172 -0.79 0.96 -8.46
CA SER A 172 0.45 1.75 -8.63
C SER A 172 1.25 1.79 -7.32
N THR A 173 2.48 2.27 -7.39
CA THR A 173 3.43 2.32 -6.25
C THR A 173 3.79 3.76 -5.82
N SER A 174 3.51 4.78 -6.64
CA SER A 174 3.63 6.17 -6.21
C SER A 174 2.55 7.05 -6.83
N PHE A 175 2.48 8.31 -6.44
CA PHE A 175 1.42 9.19 -6.91
C PHE A 175 1.65 9.59 -8.37
N ASN A 176 2.89 9.91 -8.74
CA ASN A 176 3.28 10.12 -10.13
C ASN A 176 4.74 9.70 -10.33
N VAL A 177 4.97 8.40 -10.54
CA VAL A 177 6.31 7.81 -10.70
C VAL A 177 7.15 8.57 -11.74
N ASN A 178 6.52 9.08 -12.80
CA ASN A 178 7.20 9.78 -13.89
C ASN A 178 7.52 11.26 -13.62
N LYS A 179 6.89 11.89 -12.62
CA LYS A 179 7.10 13.32 -12.29
C LYS A 179 7.74 13.54 -10.93
N GLU A 180 7.70 12.55 -10.05
CA GLU A 180 8.21 12.68 -8.69
C GLU A 180 9.71 12.39 -8.64
N LYS A 181 10.47 13.26 -7.96
CA LYS A 181 11.90 13.03 -7.65
C LYS A 181 12.10 12.05 -6.51
N VAL A 182 11.10 11.92 -5.64
CA VAL A 182 11.09 11.03 -4.48
C VAL A 182 9.80 10.24 -4.48
N HIS A 183 9.90 8.92 -4.54
CA HIS A 183 8.78 8.00 -4.54
C HIS A 183 8.31 7.70 -3.12
N ASN A 184 7.01 7.39 -2.98
CA ASN A 184 6.48 6.91 -1.71
C ASN A 184 6.72 5.41 -1.57
N TRP A 185 7.17 4.95 -0.40
CA TRP A 185 7.33 3.52 -0.13
C TRP A 185 5.96 2.89 0.20
N ARG A 186 5.12 2.70 -0.82
CA ARG A 186 3.79 2.08 -0.69
C ARG A 186 3.33 1.47 -2.00
N ASP A 187 2.57 0.40 -1.95
CA ASP A 187 1.69 0.03 -3.07
C ASP A 187 0.26 0.45 -2.75
N TYR A 188 -0.52 0.82 -3.75
CA TYR A 188 -1.95 1.12 -3.57
C TYR A 188 -2.77 0.71 -4.79
N LEU A 189 -3.99 0.25 -4.50
CA LEU A 189 -5.03 0.00 -5.49
C LEU A 189 -6.04 1.15 -5.39
N ARG A 190 -6.26 1.85 -6.50
CA ARG A 190 -7.28 2.89 -6.61
C ARG A 190 -8.49 2.34 -7.32
N LEU A 191 -9.65 2.52 -6.71
CA LEU A 191 -10.96 2.15 -7.24
C LEU A 191 -11.85 3.39 -7.27
N HIS A 192 -12.55 3.61 -8.38
CA HIS A 192 -13.73 4.47 -8.39
C HIS A 192 -14.91 3.63 -7.89
N CYS A 193 -15.71 4.20 -7.00
CA CYS A 193 -16.80 3.46 -6.34
C CYS A 193 -18.18 4.10 -6.52
N TYR A 194 -18.26 5.24 -7.21
CA TYR A 194 -19.53 5.93 -7.44
C TYR A 194 -19.57 6.63 -8.80
N PRO A 195 -20.59 6.36 -9.65
CA PRO A 195 -21.70 5.42 -9.43
C PRO A 195 -21.24 3.94 -9.54
N LEU A 196 -21.79 3.06 -8.69
CA LEU A 196 -21.25 1.72 -8.48
C LEU A 196 -21.43 0.80 -9.69
N ASP A 197 -22.58 0.85 -10.34
CA ASP A 197 -22.91 0.08 -11.55
C ASP A 197 -21.95 0.35 -12.71
N LYS A 198 -21.44 1.57 -12.78
CA LYS A 198 -20.44 1.98 -13.78
C LYS A 198 -19.06 1.40 -13.49
N TYR A 199 -18.63 1.40 -12.23
CA TYR A 199 -17.22 1.13 -11.88
C TYR A 199 -16.95 -0.27 -11.32
N ALA A 200 -17.91 -0.89 -10.64
CA ALA A 200 -17.77 -2.24 -10.11
C ALA A 200 -17.40 -3.30 -11.17
N PRO A 201 -17.89 -3.24 -12.43
CA PRO A 201 -17.45 -4.16 -13.47
C PRO A 201 -15.94 -4.12 -13.73
N GLU A 202 -15.31 -2.95 -13.60
CA GLU A 202 -13.87 -2.73 -13.82
C GLU A 202 -13.01 -3.17 -12.65
N TRP A 203 -13.59 -3.43 -11.47
CA TRP A 203 -12.84 -3.86 -10.29
C TRP A 203 -12.14 -5.21 -10.51
N PRO A 204 -11.07 -5.50 -9.76
CA PRO A 204 -10.43 -6.81 -9.76
C PRO A 204 -11.42 -7.95 -9.53
N SER A 205 -11.30 -9.03 -10.31
CA SER A 205 -12.04 -10.28 -10.08
C SER A 205 -11.29 -11.27 -9.17
N LYS A 206 -10.07 -10.92 -8.76
CA LYS A 206 -9.24 -11.68 -7.84
C LYS A 206 -8.85 -10.79 -6.65
N PRO A 207 -8.87 -11.32 -5.42
CA PRO A 207 -9.43 -12.61 -5.01
C PRO A 207 -10.94 -12.70 -5.30
N PRO A 208 -11.56 -13.90 -5.36
CA PRO A 208 -12.99 -14.05 -5.64
C PRO A 208 -13.95 -13.17 -4.80
N PRO A 209 -13.73 -12.96 -3.48
CA PRO A 209 -14.56 -12.05 -2.67
C PRO A 209 -14.29 -10.55 -2.89
N PHE A 210 -13.54 -10.16 -3.93
CA PHE A 210 -13.20 -8.74 -4.13
C PHE A 210 -14.38 -7.88 -4.58
N LYS A 211 -15.32 -8.45 -5.35
CA LYS A 211 -16.49 -7.74 -5.88
C LYS A 211 -17.70 -7.90 -4.97
#